data_AF-D8UCG5-F1
#
_entry.id   AF-D8UCG5-F1
#
_cell.length_a   1.000
_cell.length_b   1.000
_cell.length_c   1.000
_cell.angle_alpha   90.00
_cell.angle_beta   90.00
_cell.angle_gamma   90.00
#
_symmetry.space_group_name_H-M   'P 1'
#
loop_
_entity.id
_entity.type
_entity.pdbx_description
1 polymer ?
#
loop_
_entity_poly.entity_id
_entity_poly.type
_entity_poly.pdbx_seq_one_letter_code
_entity_poly.pdbx_strand_id
1 'polypeptide(L)' 'DKYRGIAVGDPLCKLHANLVGRRLTKVCEDNGLRAARQAGCRHGFGTEHHLLTLRDLI' A
#
# COMPACT_ATOMS: atom_id res chain seq x y z
N ASP A 1 -5.03 -7.92 26.09
CA ASP A 1 -5.39 -6.67 25.42
C ASP A 1 -4.66 -6.42 24.09
N LYS A 2 -4.50 -7.46 23.25
CA LYS A 2 -3.72 -7.37 21.98
C LYS A 2 -4.29 -8.26 20.87
N TYR A 3 -5.61 -8.48 20.84
CA TYR A 3 -6.22 -9.26 19.76
C TYR A 3 -6.77 -8.30 18.71
N ARG A 4 -6.19 -8.36 17.51
CA ARG A 4 -6.70 -7.65 16.34
C ARG A 4 -7.56 -8.61 15.55
N GLY A 5 -8.86 -8.36 15.50
CA GLY A 5 -9.77 -9.15 14.66
C GLY A 5 -9.34 -9.03 13.19
N ILE A 6 -9.30 -10.15 12.49
CA ILE A 6 -9.05 -10.18 11.04
C ILE A 6 -10.39 -10.43 10.37
N ALA A 7 -10.81 -9.49 9.51
CA ALA A 7 -12.00 -9.69 8.69
C ALA A 7 -11.69 -10.73 7.61
N VAL A 8 -12.29 -11.91 7.73
CA VAL A 8 -12.22 -12.96 6.71
C VAL A 8 -13.48 -12.88 5.86
N GLY A 9 -13.37 -12.32 4.66
CA GLY A 9 -14.46 -12.30 3.68
C GLY A 9 -14.35 -13.41 2.62
N ASP A 10 -15.40 -13.54 1.81
CA ASP A 10 -15.49 -14.54 0.75
C ASP A 10 -14.36 -14.41 -0.29
N PRO A 11 -13.89 -15.54 -0.88
CA PRO A 11 -12.83 -15.51 -1.88
C PRO A 11 -13.12 -14.61 -3.08
N LEU A 12 -14.37 -14.58 -3.55
CA LEU A 12 -14.80 -13.74 -4.68
C LEU A 12 -14.73 -12.24 -4.34
N CYS A 13 -15.10 -11.85 -3.11
CA CYS A 13 -14.96 -10.49 -2.65
C CYS A 13 -13.50 -10.05 -2.62
N LYS A 14 -12.58 -10.93 -2.17
CA LYS A 14 -11.13 -10.67 -2.18
C LYS A 14 -10.58 -10.54 -3.59
N LEU A 15 -11.02 -11.40 -4.52
CA LEU A 15 -10.62 -11.34 -5.93
C LEU A 15 -11.05 -10.01 -6.57
N HIS A 16 -12.31 -9.62 -6.35
CA HIS A 16 -12.85 -8.36 -6.84
C HIS A 16 -12.09 -7.16 -6.25
N ALA A 17 -11.87 -7.14 -4.94
CA ALA A 17 -11.09 -6.10 -4.26
C ALA A 17 -9.66 -6.01 -4.81
N ASN A 18 -9.00 -7.14 -5.08
CA ASN A 18 -7.66 -7.16 -5.68
C ASN A 18 -7.64 -6.58 -7.11
N LEU A 19 -8.66 -6.89 -7.93
CA LEU A 19 -8.78 -6.35 -9.28
C LEU A 19 -8.93 -4.83 -9.26
N VAL A 20 -9.83 -4.32 -8.42
CA VAL A 20 -10.07 -2.89 -8.24
C VAL A 20 -8.83 -2.20 -7.67
N GLY A 21 -8.21 -2.78 -6.64
CA GLY A 21 -7.00 -2.26 -6.01
C GLY A 21 -5.82 -2.13 -6.97
N ARG A 22 -5.63 -3.11 -7.87
CA ARG A 22 -4.61 -3.04 -8.93
C ARG A 22 -4.83 -1.87 -9.89
N ARG A 23 -6.07 -1.68 -10.36
CA ARG A 23 -6.41 -0.58 -11.27
C ARG A 23 -6.23 0.78 -10.61
N LEU A 24 -6.74 0.94 -9.39
CA LEU A 24 -6.59 2.16 -8.61
C LEU A 24 -5.12 2.48 -8.34
N THR A 25 -4.33 1.48 -7.94
CA THR A 25 -2.89 1.67 -7.72
C THR A 25 -2.21 2.19 -8.97
N LYS A 26 -2.46 1.56 -10.12
CA LYS A 26 -1.89 2.02 -11.40
C LYS A 26 -2.26 3.49 -11.69
N VAL A 27 -3.54 3.84 -11.59
CA VAL A 27 -4.01 5.21 -11.83
C VAL A 27 -3.37 6.22 -10.85
N CYS A 28 -3.21 5.85 -9.59
CA CYS A 28 -2.59 6.73 -8.59
C CYS A 28 -1.08 6.93 -8.82
N GLU A 29 -0.38 5.91 -9.31
CA GLU A 29 1.03 6.02 -9.68
C GLU A 29 1.20 6.85 -10.96
N ASP A 30 0.41 6.57 -12.00
CA ASP A 30 0.49 7.25 -13.31
C ASP A 30 0.18 8.76 -13.18
N ASN A 31 -0.76 9.13 -12.30
CA ASN A 31 -1.15 10.53 -12.06
C ASN A 31 -0.35 11.23 -10.94
N GLY A 32 0.63 10.54 -10.33
CA GLY A 32 1.41 11.12 -9.23
C GLY A 32 0.58 11.49 -7.99
N LEU A 33 -0.56 10.82 -7.76
CA LEU A 33 -1.46 11.09 -6.62
C LEU A 33 -0.89 10.59 -5.29
N ARG A 34 0.13 9.74 -5.32
CA ARG A 34 0.85 9.27 -4.15
C ARG A 34 2.01 10.19 -3.83
N ALA A 35 2.23 10.42 -2.53
CA ALA A 35 3.39 11.17 -2.07
C ALA A 35 4.69 10.47 -2.53
N ALA A 36 5.61 11.25 -3.10
CA ALA A 36 6.86 10.72 -3.65
C ALA A 36 7.66 9.88 -2.63
N ARG A 37 7.60 10.27 -1.35
CA ARG A 37 8.30 9.63 -0.23
C ARG A 37 7.49 8.53 0.47
N GLN A 38 6.33 8.13 -0.05
CA GLN A 38 5.56 7.03 0.51
C GLN A 38 6.11 5.69 0.01
N ALA A 39 6.85 4.98 0.87
CA ALA A 39 7.36 3.63 0.59
C ALA A 39 6.39 2.51 1.03
N GLY A 40 5.48 2.80 1.96
CA GLY A 40 4.63 1.78 2.59
C GLY A 40 3.61 1.18 1.63
N CYS A 41 3.56 -0.15 1.55
CA CYS A 41 2.63 -0.91 0.71
C CYS A 41 2.66 -0.50 -0.78
N ARG A 42 3.82 -0.05 -1.26
CA ARG A 42 4.04 0.36 -2.64
C ARG A 42 4.91 -0.67 -3.36
N HIS A 43 4.59 -0.94 -4.62
CA HIS A 43 5.35 -1.89 -5.40
C HIS A 43 6.78 -1.36 -5.62
N GLY A 44 7.79 -2.23 -5.46
CA GLY A 44 9.20 -1.86 -5.61
C GLY A 44 9.83 -1.16 -4.39
N PHE A 45 9.07 -0.93 -3.31
CA PHE A 45 9.59 -0.35 -2.08
C PHE A 45 9.59 -1.38 -0.95
N GLY A 46 10.79 -1.66 -0.44
CA GLY A 46 11.02 -2.38 0.82
C GLY A 46 11.03 -1.48 2.06
N THR A 47 11.15 -2.11 3.23
CA THR A 47 11.25 -1.42 4.53
C THR A 47 12.49 -0.54 4.65
N GLU A 48 13.59 -0.90 3.98
CA GLU A 48 14.83 -0.11 3.95
C GLU A 48 14.64 1.29 3.35
N HIS A 49 13.76 1.44 2.37
CA HIS A 49 13.47 2.74 1.77
C HIS A 49 12.76 3.69 2.75
N HIS A 50 12.08 3.15 3.78
CA HIS A 50 11.53 3.98 4.84
C HIS A 50 12.64 4.65 5.68
N LEU A 51 13.79 4.00 5.87
CA LEU A 51 14.91 4.61 6.59
C LEU A 51 15.46 5.83 5.83
N LEU A 52 15.47 5.77 4.51
CA LEU A 52 15.87 6.92 3.67
C LEU A 52 14.85 8.06 3.76
N THR A 53 13.55 7.75 3.87
CA THR A 53 12.52 8.78 4.07
C THR A 53 12.56 9.43 5.45
N LEU A 54 13.04 8.71 6.47
CA LEU A 54 13.22 9.24 7.84
C LEU A 54 14.43 10.19 7.92
N ARG A 55 15.49 9.95 7.15
CA ARG A 55 16.64 10.87 7.06
C ARG A 55 16.25 12.26 6.54
N ASP A 56 15.27 12.34 5.67
CA ASP A 56 14.76 13.62 5.13
C ASP A 56 13.78 14.35 6.09
N LEU A 57 13.40 13.71 7.21
CA LEU A 57 12.44 14.20 8.19
C LEU A 57 13.11 14.73 9.47
N ILE A 58 14.38 14.40 9.69
CA ILE A 58 15.25 14.82 10.80
C ILE A 58 16.27 15.82 10.27
#